data_AF-A0A0A2K2A0-F1
#
_entry.id   AF-A0A0A2K2A0-F1
#
_cell.length_a   1.000
_cell.length_b   1.000
_cell.length_c   1.000
_cell.angle_alpha   90.00
_cell.angle_beta   90.00
_cell.angle_gamma   90.00
#
_symmetry.space_group_name_H-M   'P 1'
#
loop_
_entity.id
_entity.type
_entity.pdbx_description
1 polymer ?
#
loop_
_entity_poly.entity_id
_entity_poly.type
_entity_poly.pdbx_seq_one_letter_code
_entity_poly.pdbx_strand_id
1 'polypeptide(L)'
;MSAPLLNPDLSSMQFKAEIGSSPASSIFEIEHHGNRYALKVFHDHGDPGFSEDGRDLNRFRNEAKAYSNLHSFGVCNSGLVPKYYGSIDRIDPSCHQPWLISFLDDKFHPSAILLEYLEGSEPLNCVNYSKERLSKAMEALVQVHSALIVHNDLYPKNILIEEDQQEGLPPNTKYY
;
A
#
# COMPACT_ATOMS: atom_id res chain seq x y z
N MET A 1 19.64 -0.85 8.40
CA MET A 1 19.75 -1.67 7.17
C MET A 1 18.33 -1.92 6.71
N SER A 2 18.00 -1.63 5.45
CA SER A 2 16.66 -1.89 4.92
C SER A 2 16.36 -3.38 4.95
N ALA A 3 15.10 -3.76 5.22
CA ALA A 3 14.67 -5.15 5.12
C ALA A 3 15.04 -5.70 3.73
N PRO A 4 15.53 -6.94 3.58
CA PRO A 4 15.79 -7.46 2.24
C PRO A 4 14.50 -7.50 1.44
N LEU A 5 14.56 -7.08 0.17
CA LEU A 5 13.47 -7.29 -0.77
C LEU A 5 13.21 -8.79 -0.88
N LEU A 6 11.95 -9.18 -0.72
CA LEU A 6 11.50 -10.49 -1.14
C LEU A 6 11.52 -10.48 -2.68
N ASN A 7 11.97 -11.57 -3.31
CA ASN A 7 11.57 -11.88 -4.67
C ASN A 7 10.24 -12.62 -4.54
N PRO A 8 9.10 -11.91 -4.50
CA PRO A 8 7.87 -12.50 -4.03
C PRO A 8 7.32 -13.37 -5.17
N ASP A 9 7.17 -14.67 -4.91
CA ASP A 9 6.44 -15.58 -5.78
C ASP A 9 5.07 -15.88 -5.18
N LEU A 10 4.03 -15.46 -5.90
CA LEU A 10 2.65 -15.59 -5.49
C LEU A 10 2.20 -17.06 -5.35
N SER A 11 2.91 -18.01 -5.98
CA SER A 11 2.61 -19.45 -5.88
C SER A 11 2.67 -19.99 -4.45
N SER A 12 3.50 -19.37 -3.60
CA SER A 12 3.75 -19.78 -2.21
C SER A 12 2.97 -18.95 -1.18
N MET A 13 2.09 -18.08 -1.65
CA MET A 13 1.35 -17.12 -0.82
C MET A 13 -0.13 -17.49 -0.75
N GLN A 14 -0.73 -17.31 0.43
CA GLN A 14 -2.13 -17.63 0.67
C GLN A 14 -2.93 -16.34 0.81
N PHE A 15 -3.91 -16.13 -0.07
CA PHE A 15 -4.88 -15.06 0.10
C PHE A 15 -5.79 -15.32 1.30
N LYS A 16 -6.06 -14.28 2.09
CA LYS A 16 -6.92 -14.34 3.28
C LYS A 16 -8.18 -13.49 3.13
N ALA A 17 -8.06 -12.28 2.60
CA ALA A 17 -9.18 -11.36 2.41
C ALA A 17 -8.88 -10.32 1.32
N GLU A 18 -9.92 -9.78 0.67
CA GLU A 18 -9.82 -8.51 -0.08
C GLU A 18 -10.12 -7.37 0.90
N ILE A 19 -9.16 -6.47 1.09
CA ILE A 19 -9.21 -5.40 2.09
C ILE A 19 -9.43 -4.02 1.46
N GLY A 20 -9.40 -3.93 0.13
CA GLY A 20 -9.74 -2.72 -0.60
C GLY A 20 -9.86 -2.98 -2.09
N SER A 21 -10.73 -2.24 -2.77
CA SER A 21 -10.90 -2.35 -4.23
C SER A 21 -11.23 -1.00 -4.84
N SER A 22 -10.84 -0.84 -6.10
CA SER A 22 -11.12 0.32 -6.93
C SER A 22 -11.09 -0.09 -8.40
N PRO A 23 -11.59 0.74 -9.33
CA PRO A 23 -11.50 0.44 -10.77
C PRO A 23 -10.07 0.27 -11.31
N ALA A 24 -9.04 0.65 -10.54
CA ALA A 24 -7.65 0.57 -10.97
C ALA A 24 -6.84 -0.54 -10.30
N SER A 25 -7.30 -1.05 -9.15
CA SER A 25 -6.56 -2.03 -8.35
C SER A 25 -7.40 -2.60 -7.22
N SER A 26 -7.07 -3.82 -6.80
CA SER A 26 -7.51 -4.43 -5.54
C SER A 26 -6.33 -4.62 -4.58
N ILE A 27 -6.61 -4.61 -3.29
CA ILE A 27 -5.66 -4.87 -2.21
C ILE A 27 -6.14 -6.10 -1.46
N PHE A 28 -5.25 -7.08 -1.35
CA PHE A 28 -5.50 -8.32 -0.65
C PHE A 28 -4.60 -8.44 0.56
N GLU A 29 -5.15 -8.97 1.64
CA GLU A 29 -4.36 -9.55 2.69
C GLU A 29 -3.88 -10.93 2.25
N ILE A 30 -2.57 -11.16 2.35
CA ILE A 30 -1.95 -12.45 2.07
C ILE A 30 -1.07 -12.91 3.23
N GLU A 31 -0.90 -14.22 3.37
CA GLU A 31 -0.01 -14.85 4.34
C GLU A 31 1.09 -15.62 3.61
N HIS A 32 2.33 -15.47 4.10
CA HIS A 32 3.48 -16.20 3.62
C HIS A 32 4.43 -16.51 4.79
N HIS A 33 4.73 -17.80 5.01
CA HIS A 33 5.55 -18.29 6.12
C HIS A 33 5.12 -17.75 7.51
N GLY A 34 3.81 -17.63 7.75
CA GLY A 34 3.25 -17.15 9.02
C GLY A 34 3.28 -15.63 9.21
N ASN A 35 3.74 -14.87 8.22
CA ASN A 35 3.68 -13.40 8.23
C ASN A 35 2.57 -12.91 7.28
N ARG A 36 1.93 -11.80 7.65
CA ARG A 36 0.87 -11.17 6.86
C ARG A 36 1.40 -9.98 6.07
N TYR A 37 0.87 -9.79 4.86
CA TYR A 37 1.27 -8.74 3.94
C TYR A 37 0.06 -8.17 3.20
N ALA A 38 0.19 -6.94 2.73
CA ALA A 38 -0.77 -6.32 1.83
C ALA A 38 -0.25 -6.44 0.38
N LEU A 39 -0.97 -7.21 -0.44
CA LEU A 39 -0.71 -7.36 -1.87
C LEU A 39 -1.64 -6.44 -2.64
N LYS A 40 -1.08 -5.41 -3.28
CA LYS A 40 -1.86 -4.53 -4.16
C LYS A 40 -1.66 -4.94 -5.60
N VAL A 41 -2.73 -5.39 -6.24
CA VAL A 41 -2.76 -5.89 -7.63
C VAL A 41 -3.43 -4.85 -8.51
N PHE A 42 -2.79 -4.47 -9.62
CA PHE A 42 -3.23 -3.41 -10.51
C PHE A 42 -3.84 -3.98 -11.79
N HIS A 43 -4.97 -3.40 -12.21
CA HIS A 43 -5.54 -3.72 -13.51
C HIS A 43 -4.62 -3.26 -14.64
N ASP A 44 -4.45 -4.07 -15.68
CA ASP A 44 -3.62 -3.75 -16.84
C ASP A 44 -4.43 -3.74 -18.14
N HIS A 45 -4.83 -2.53 -18.55
CA HIS A 45 -5.50 -2.26 -19.83
C HIS A 45 -4.53 -1.77 -20.93
N GLY A 46 -3.22 -1.87 -20.69
CA GLY A 46 -2.14 -1.38 -21.53
C GLY A 46 -1.52 -0.08 -21.05
N ASP A 47 -0.44 0.34 -21.72
CA ASP A 47 0.31 1.54 -21.34
C ASP A 47 -0.51 2.81 -21.65
N PRO A 48 -0.90 3.60 -20.63
CA PRO A 48 -1.56 4.89 -20.85
C PRO A 48 -0.59 5.99 -21.33
N GLY A 49 0.72 5.72 -21.34
CA GLY A 49 1.73 6.67 -21.75
C GLY A 49 2.05 7.70 -20.66
N PHE A 50 2.29 8.94 -21.08
CA PHE A 50 2.68 10.06 -20.23
C PHE A 50 1.69 11.22 -20.39
N SER A 51 1.51 12.03 -19.34
CA SER A 51 0.85 13.33 -19.48
C SER A 51 1.76 14.34 -20.18
N GLU A 52 1.18 15.48 -20.56
CA GLU A 52 1.88 16.56 -21.29
C GLU A 52 3.11 17.09 -20.54
N ASP A 53 3.10 17.04 -19.20
CA ASP A 53 4.20 17.42 -18.32
C ASP A 53 5.25 16.32 -18.13
N GLY A 54 5.12 15.19 -18.84
CA GLY A 54 6.05 14.06 -18.80
C GLY A 54 5.84 13.10 -17.62
N ARG A 55 4.78 13.27 -16.82
CA ARG A 55 4.46 12.33 -15.75
C ARG A 55 3.92 11.02 -16.34
N ASP A 56 4.48 9.91 -15.87
CA ASP A 56 4.02 8.57 -16.20
C ASP A 56 2.57 8.38 -15.73
N LEU A 57 1.69 7.86 -16.60
CA LEU A 57 0.28 7.61 -16.29
C LEU A 57 0.01 6.17 -15.81
N ASN A 58 1.00 5.28 -15.89
CA ASN A 58 0.87 3.90 -15.45
C ASN A 58 0.96 3.83 -13.92
N ARG A 59 -0.14 3.39 -13.29
CA ARG A 59 -0.27 3.39 -11.82
C ARG A 59 0.69 2.42 -11.15
N PHE A 60 0.85 1.22 -11.69
CA PHE A 60 1.80 0.23 -11.17
C PHE A 60 3.24 0.77 -11.23
N ARG A 61 3.68 1.28 -12.39
CA ARG A 61 5.05 1.84 -12.55
C ARG A 61 5.30 2.96 -11.56
N ASN A 62 4.36 3.88 -11.41
CA ASN A 62 4.46 4.99 -10.46
C ASN A 62 4.57 4.50 -9.01
N GLU A 63 3.70 3.59 -8.59
CA GLU A 63 3.65 3.14 -7.19
C GLU A 63 4.84 2.24 -6.83
N ALA A 64 5.22 1.32 -7.72
CA ALA A 64 6.42 0.50 -7.56
C ALA A 64 7.69 1.36 -7.49
N LYS A 65 7.80 2.40 -8.34
CA LYS A 65 8.92 3.35 -8.30
C LYS A 65 8.92 4.17 -7.01
N ALA A 66 7.76 4.62 -6.54
CA ALA A 66 7.65 5.35 -5.28
C ALA A 66 8.12 4.50 -4.10
N TYR A 67 7.62 3.27 -3.95
CA TYR A 67 8.06 2.40 -2.85
C TYR A 67 9.51 1.92 -2.98
N SER A 68 10.02 1.73 -4.21
CA SER A 68 11.43 1.46 -4.45
C SER A 68 12.33 2.62 -3.97
N ASN A 69 11.92 3.86 -4.23
CA ASN A 69 12.61 5.05 -3.72
C ASN A 69 12.50 5.14 -2.18
N LEU A 70 11.31 5.00 -1.59
CA LEU A 70 11.14 5.03 -0.12
C LEU A 70 12.03 3.99 0.58
N HIS A 71 12.12 2.79 -0.01
CA HIS A 71 12.99 1.73 0.48
C HIS A 71 14.47 2.08 0.36
N SER A 72 14.91 2.58 -0.80
CA SER A 72 16.32 2.91 -1.09
C SER A 72 16.83 4.08 -0.24
N PHE A 73 15.96 5.06 0.04
CA PHE A 73 16.27 6.19 0.93
C PHE A 73 16.06 5.85 2.42
N GLY A 74 15.65 4.61 2.73
CA GLY A 74 15.50 4.14 4.11
C GLY A 74 14.26 4.68 4.84
N VAL A 75 13.35 5.37 4.14
CA VAL A 75 12.11 5.94 4.72
C VAL A 75 11.18 4.84 5.25
N CYS A 76 11.10 3.69 4.58
CA CYS A 76 10.34 2.54 5.07
C CYS A 76 10.78 2.05 6.47
N ASN A 77 12.02 2.34 6.90
CA ASN A 77 12.52 1.90 8.20
C ASN A 77 12.14 2.86 9.34
N SER A 78 11.58 4.04 9.05
CA SER A 78 11.17 5.00 10.07
C SER A 78 9.82 4.67 10.71
N GLY A 79 9.07 3.72 10.15
CA GLY A 79 7.72 3.39 10.57
C GLY A 79 6.66 4.42 10.17
N LEU A 80 7.03 5.42 9.37
CA LEU A 80 6.10 6.47 8.91
C LEU A 80 5.39 6.14 7.59
N VAL A 81 5.90 5.15 6.87
CA VAL A 81 5.31 4.60 5.64
C VAL A 81 5.41 3.08 5.69
N PRO A 82 4.50 2.34 5.02
CA PRO A 82 4.56 0.88 4.99
C PRO A 82 5.91 0.37 4.47
N LYS A 83 6.42 -0.72 5.03
CA LYS A 83 7.57 -1.42 4.46
C LYS A 83 7.24 -1.94 3.06
N TYR A 84 8.21 -1.80 2.15
CA TYR A 84 8.16 -2.36 0.80
C TYR A 84 8.94 -3.67 0.74
N TYR A 85 8.27 -4.73 0.29
CA TYR A 85 8.86 -6.07 0.18
C TYR A 85 9.18 -6.48 -1.26
N GLY A 86 8.66 -5.80 -2.27
CA GLY A 86 8.98 -6.09 -3.67
C GLY A 86 7.78 -5.96 -4.60
N SER A 87 7.99 -6.32 -5.87
CA SER A 87 6.96 -6.33 -6.91
C SER A 87 6.91 -7.67 -7.64
N ILE A 88 5.73 -8.03 -8.12
CA ILE A 88 5.47 -9.21 -8.93
C ILE A 88 4.94 -8.71 -10.28
N ASP A 89 5.56 -9.14 -11.38
CA ASP A 89 5.16 -8.77 -12.74
C ASP A 89 4.40 -9.93 -13.40
N ARG A 90 3.39 -9.60 -14.22
CA ARG A 90 2.61 -10.53 -15.05
C ARG A 90 2.05 -11.76 -14.31
N ILE A 91 1.29 -11.52 -13.25
CA ILE A 91 0.57 -12.58 -12.52
C ILE A 91 -0.48 -13.20 -13.44
N ASP A 92 -0.52 -14.52 -13.57
CA ASP A 92 -1.62 -15.22 -14.23
C ASP A 92 -2.84 -15.29 -13.29
N PRO A 93 -3.93 -14.53 -13.54
CA PRO A 93 -5.07 -14.49 -12.64
C PRO A 93 -5.82 -15.82 -12.57
N SER A 94 -5.73 -16.64 -13.61
CA SER A 94 -6.43 -17.93 -13.69
C SER A 94 -5.93 -18.94 -12.65
N CYS A 95 -4.66 -18.81 -12.25
CA CYS A 95 -4.02 -19.64 -11.22
C CYS A 95 -4.45 -19.29 -9.78
N HIS A 96 -5.06 -18.12 -9.56
CA HIS A 96 -5.33 -17.59 -8.22
C HIS A 96 -6.82 -17.27 -8.00
N GLN A 97 -7.70 -18.06 -8.62
CA GLN A 97 -9.14 -17.98 -8.38
C GLN A 97 -9.51 -18.47 -6.96
N PRO A 98 -10.55 -17.90 -6.32
CA PRO A 98 -11.42 -16.85 -6.83
C PRO A 98 -10.86 -15.42 -6.68
N TRP A 99 -9.70 -15.25 -6.04
CA TRP A 99 -9.19 -13.94 -5.61
C TRP A 99 -8.91 -12.96 -6.74
N LEU A 100 -8.32 -13.45 -7.84
CA LEU A 100 -7.96 -12.59 -8.98
C LEU A 100 -8.98 -12.65 -10.13
N ILE A 101 -10.22 -13.06 -9.86
CA ILE A 101 -11.24 -13.24 -10.90
C ILE A 101 -11.53 -11.95 -11.68
N SER A 102 -11.50 -10.78 -11.02
CA SER A 102 -11.76 -9.48 -11.65
C SER A 102 -10.70 -9.09 -12.68
N PHE A 103 -9.51 -9.69 -12.64
CA PHE A 103 -8.40 -9.38 -13.54
C PHE A 103 -8.35 -10.30 -14.77
N LEU A 104 -9.25 -11.29 -14.87
CA LEU A 104 -9.27 -12.22 -16.02
C LEU A 104 -9.59 -11.53 -17.35
N ASP A 105 -10.37 -10.46 -17.31
CA ASP A 105 -10.80 -9.71 -18.50
C ASP A 105 -9.86 -8.54 -18.85
N ASP A 106 -8.76 -8.39 -18.10
CA ASP A 106 -7.75 -7.38 -18.40
C ASP A 106 -7.05 -7.67 -19.73
N LYS A 107 -6.54 -6.60 -20.36
CA LYS A 107 -5.85 -6.71 -21.64
C LYS A 107 -4.52 -7.44 -21.49
N PHE A 108 -3.85 -7.25 -20.36
CA PHE A 108 -2.59 -7.87 -20.02
C PHE A 108 -2.65 -8.43 -18.60
N HIS A 109 -1.73 -9.34 -18.29
CA HIS A 109 -1.62 -9.88 -16.94
C HIS A 109 -1.28 -8.78 -15.92
N PRO A 110 -2.00 -8.72 -14.78
CA PRO A 110 -1.78 -7.69 -13.79
C PRO A 110 -0.39 -7.81 -13.14
N SER A 111 0.06 -6.70 -12.61
CA SER A 111 1.26 -6.63 -11.77
C SER A 111 0.86 -6.25 -10.34
N ALA A 112 1.73 -6.54 -9.38
CA ALA A 112 1.47 -6.26 -7.98
C ALA A 112 2.69 -5.73 -7.23
N ILE A 113 2.43 -5.05 -6.12
CA ILE A 113 3.44 -4.73 -5.11
C ILE A 113 3.07 -5.39 -3.79
N LEU A 114 4.09 -5.80 -3.04
CA LEU A 114 3.95 -6.39 -1.73
C LEU A 114 4.40 -5.41 -0.65
N LEU A 115 3.49 -5.10 0.27
CA LEU A 115 3.65 -4.10 1.32
C LEU A 115 3.41 -4.70 2.71
N GLU A 116 3.84 -3.96 3.72
CA GLU A 116 3.47 -4.22 5.11
C GLU A 116 1.96 -4.21 5.29
N TYR A 117 1.47 -5.25 5.97
CA TYR A 117 0.09 -5.28 6.43
C TYR A 117 -0.01 -4.54 7.77
N LEU A 118 -0.78 -3.46 7.80
CA LEU A 118 -1.00 -2.65 8.99
C LEU A 118 -2.25 -3.14 9.72
N GLU A 119 -2.06 -4.09 10.63
CA GLU A 119 -3.15 -4.74 11.37
C GLU A 119 -3.88 -3.74 12.28
N GLY A 120 -5.22 -3.73 12.21
CA GLY A 120 -6.04 -2.83 13.03
C GLY A 120 -5.90 -1.34 12.68
N SER A 121 -5.24 -1.00 11.56
CA SER A 121 -5.14 0.38 11.12
C SER A 121 -6.47 0.91 10.61
N GLU A 122 -6.75 2.18 10.92
CA GLU A 122 -7.94 2.89 10.45
C GLU A 122 -7.56 4.17 9.71
N PRO A 123 -8.33 4.57 8.69
CA PRO A 123 -8.11 5.85 8.05
C PRO A 123 -8.32 7.04 9.00
N LEU A 124 -7.52 8.08 8.83
CA LEU A 124 -7.68 9.33 9.57
C LEU A 124 -9.08 9.92 9.31
N ASN A 125 -9.77 10.29 10.38
CA ASN A 125 -11.14 10.81 10.38
C ASN A 125 -11.33 11.86 11.49
N CYS A 126 -12.53 12.44 11.58
CA CYS A 126 -12.84 13.50 12.55
C CYS A 126 -12.96 13.03 14.01
N VAL A 127 -12.83 11.73 14.28
CA VAL A 127 -12.88 11.15 15.63
C VAL A 127 -11.46 10.77 16.10
N ASN A 128 -10.64 10.21 15.21
CA ASN A 128 -9.31 9.71 15.56
C ASN A 128 -8.17 10.71 15.31
N TYR A 129 -8.48 11.96 14.92
CA TYR A 129 -7.47 13.00 14.72
C TYR A 129 -6.90 13.50 16.05
N SER A 130 -5.58 13.73 16.09
CA SER A 130 -4.91 14.45 17.17
C SER A 130 -3.77 15.29 16.61
N LYS A 131 -3.28 16.26 17.40
CA LYS A 131 -2.15 17.10 16.99
C LYS A 131 -0.88 16.27 16.81
N GLU A 132 -0.70 15.26 17.65
CA GLU A 132 0.43 14.35 17.64
C GLU A 132 0.41 13.48 16.38
N ARG A 133 -0.76 12.91 16.02
CA ARG A 133 -0.94 12.12 14.80
C ARG A 133 -0.72 12.94 13.55
N LEU A 134 -1.24 14.17 13.51
CA LEU A 134 -1.01 15.09 12.40
C LEU A 134 0.47 15.48 12.28
N SER A 135 1.16 15.69 13.40
CA SER A 135 2.60 16.02 13.40
C SER A 135 3.42 14.87 12.81
N LYS A 136 3.13 13.61 13.20
CA LYS A 136 3.75 12.42 12.60
C LYS A 136 3.45 12.30 11.10
N ALA A 137 2.22 12.58 10.67
CA ALA A 137 1.88 12.59 9.25
C ALA A 137 2.65 13.67 8.47
N MET A 138 2.86 14.86 9.06
CA MET A 138 3.68 15.91 8.46
C MET A 138 5.17 15.52 8.40
N GLU A 139 5.69 14.84 9.42
CA GLU A 139 7.05 14.29 9.40
C GLU A 139 7.21 13.23 8.30
N ALA A 140 6.20 12.36 8.13
CA ALA A 140 6.16 11.36 7.06
C ALA A 140 6.26 12.04 5.69
N LEU A 141 5.53 13.14 5.48
CA LEU A 141 5.57 13.91 4.24
C LEU A 141 6.94 14.51 3.94
N VAL A 142 7.60 15.07 4.95
CA VAL A 142 8.96 15.60 4.79
C VAL A 142 9.92 14.50 4.37
N GLN A 143 9.80 13.29 4.94
CA GLN A 143 10.63 12.15 4.55
C GLN A 143 10.31 11.62 3.15
N VAL A 144 9.03 11.54 2.78
CA VAL A 144 8.59 11.17 1.42
C VAL A 144 9.15 12.13 0.38
N HIS A 145 9.09 13.44 0.64
CA HIS A 145 9.68 14.45 -0.24
C HIS A 145 11.20 14.32 -0.34
N SER A 146 11.87 13.97 0.76
CA SER A 146 13.31 13.72 0.79
C SER A 146 13.71 12.48 -0.03
N ALA A 147 12.78 11.56 -0.28
CA ALA A 147 12.94 10.41 -1.19
C ALA A 147 12.52 10.73 -2.64
N LEU A 148 12.40 12.02 -3.00
CA LEU A 148 12.07 12.50 -4.35
C LEU A 148 10.68 12.08 -4.85
N ILE A 149 9.72 11.96 -3.93
CA ILE A 149 8.33 11.58 -4.24
C ILE A 149 7.42 12.72 -3.86
N VAL A 150 6.44 13.00 -4.71
CA VAL A 150 5.32 13.90 -4.40
C VAL A 150 4.05 13.04 -4.31
N HIS A 151 3.42 12.98 -3.13
CA HIS A 151 2.32 12.04 -2.88
C HIS A 151 1.03 12.39 -3.66
N ASN A 152 0.76 13.68 -3.92
CA ASN A 152 -0.37 14.20 -4.72
C ASN A 152 -1.80 13.76 -4.32
N ASP A 153 -1.98 12.98 -3.25
CA ASP A 153 -3.27 12.39 -2.85
C ASP A 153 -3.39 12.25 -1.32
N LEU A 154 -3.12 13.33 -0.59
CA LEU A 154 -3.07 13.35 0.89
C LEU A 154 -4.44 13.54 1.55
N TYR A 155 -5.45 12.86 1.05
CA TYR A 155 -6.74 12.85 1.71
C TYR A 155 -6.68 12.04 3.02
N PRO A 156 -7.44 12.40 4.06
CA PRO A 156 -7.45 11.67 5.34
C PRO A 156 -7.67 10.15 5.18
N LYS A 157 -8.49 9.74 4.20
CA LYS A 157 -8.73 8.33 3.87
C LYS A 157 -7.47 7.53 3.48
N ASN A 158 -6.41 8.20 3.04
CA ASN A 158 -5.14 7.60 2.62
C ASN A 158 -4.06 7.70 3.71
N ILE A 159 -4.37 8.33 4.85
CA ILE A 159 -3.49 8.38 6.02
C ILE A 159 -4.00 7.31 6.98
N LEU A 160 -3.28 6.19 7.06
CA LEU A 160 -3.61 5.11 7.97
C LEU A 160 -2.98 5.38 9.34
N ILE A 161 -3.79 5.25 10.38
CA ILE A 161 -3.40 5.37 11.77
C ILE A 161 -3.51 3.98 12.39
N GLU A 162 -2.39 3.44 12.86
CA GLU A 162 -2.44 2.28 13.75
C GLU A 162 -2.99 2.72 15.10
N GLU A 163 -3.80 1.87 15.74
CA GLU A 163 -4.20 2.09 17.12
C GLU A 163 -2.94 2.28 17.98
N ASP A 164 -2.87 3.38 18.72
CA ASP A 164 -1.82 3.54 19.72
C ASP A 164 -1.95 2.35 20.69
N GLN A 165 -0.97 1.45 20.71
CA GLN A 165 -0.81 0.46 21.80
C GLN A 165 -0.41 1.17 23.11
N GLN A 166 -1.10 2.25 23.48
CA GLN A 166 -1.06 2.80 24.82
C GLN A 166 -2.21 2.20 25.62
N GLU A 167 -1.80 1.33 26.52
CA GLU A 167 -2.57 0.69 27.59
C GLU A 167 -3.87 1.42 28.00
N GLY A 168 -4.97 0.67 27.93
CA GLY A 168 -5.90 0.60 29.07
C GLY A 168 -6.66 1.87 29.47
N LEU A 169 -7.08 2.71 28.54
CA LEU A 169 -8.06 3.77 28.84
C LEU A 169 -9.40 3.51 28.14
N PRO A 170 -10.53 3.53 28.87
CA PRO A 170 -11.83 3.18 28.31
C PRO A 170 -12.28 4.20 27.26
N PRO A 171 -13.11 3.78 26.29
CA PRO A 171 -13.63 4.66 25.25
C PRO A 171 -14.52 5.71 25.89
N ASN A 172 -13.98 6.91 26.11
CA ASN A 172 -14.77 7.97 26.72
C ASN A 172 -15.63 8.67 25.67
N THR A 173 -16.87 8.17 25.63
CA THR A 173 -18.13 8.91 25.54
C THR A 173 -18.37 9.82 24.33
N LYS A 174 -19.18 9.28 23.41
CA LYS A 174 -20.30 9.98 22.76
C LYS A 174 -20.93 10.97 23.75
N TYR A 175 -20.79 12.27 23.55
CA TYR A 175 -21.84 13.28 23.76
C TYR A 175 -21.41 14.58 23.05
N TYR A 176 -22.39 15.15 22.34
CA TYR A 176 -22.42 16.34 21.47
C TYR A 176 -22.15 16.09 19.98
#